data_AF-A0A9D4EIF9-F1
#
_entry.id   AF-A0A9D4EIF9-F1
#
_cell.length_a   1.000
_cell.length_b   1.000
_cell.length_c   1.000
_cell.angle_alpha   90.00
_cell.angle_beta   90.00
_cell.angle_gamma   90.00
#
_symmetry.space_group_name_H-M   'P 1'
#
loop_
_entity.id
_entity.type
_entity.pdbx_description
1 polymer ?
#
loop_
_entity_poly.entity_id
_entity_poly.type
_entity_poly.pdbx_seq_one_letter_code
_entity_poly.pdbx_strand_id
1 'polypeptide(L)'
;MWLSEMSKRGMGLGVGEFLDFVQGILKKDKRKNKLKNDRPSYTWYYNFMARNSYLVEILKESSLENSRAKETIEELDRWFANYYKFVSELHLLDKPNRVYNADESGFSMESKAASVIGPTK
;
A
#
# COMPACT_ATOMS: atom_id res chain seq x y z
N MET A 1 13.83 1.08 -10.28
CA MET A 1 14.15 1.68 -8.96
C MET A 1 13.24 1.04 -7.92
N TRP A 2 13.76 0.56 -6.78
CA TRP A 2 13.01 -0.27 -5.81
C TRP A 2 11.73 0.40 -5.25
N LEU A 3 11.77 1.71 -4.97
CA LEU A 3 10.58 2.47 -4.53
C LEU A 3 9.44 2.47 -5.55
N SER A 4 9.77 2.50 -6.85
CA SER A 4 8.79 2.43 -7.93
C SER A 4 8.09 1.08 -7.97
N GLU A 5 8.83 -0.01 -7.73
CA GLU A 5 8.28 -1.37 -7.72
C GLU A 5 7.36 -1.60 -6.51
N MET A 6 7.77 -1.14 -5.32
CA MET A 6 6.96 -1.24 -4.11
C MET A 6 5.65 -0.45 -4.22
N SER A 7 5.74 0.79 -4.72
CA SER A 7 4.55 1.61 -4.97
C SER A 7 3.59 0.99 -5.99
N LYS A 8 4.09 0.41 -7.10
CA LYS A 8 3.26 -0.28 -8.10
C LYS A 8 2.52 -1.50 -7.56
N ARG A 9 3.03 -2.12 -6.48
CA ARG A 9 2.42 -3.27 -5.81
C ARG A 9 1.47 -2.88 -4.68
N GLY A 10 1.16 -1.59 -4.51
CA GLY A 10 0.34 -1.10 -3.40
C GLY A 10 1.04 -1.17 -2.05
N MET A 11 2.38 -1.27 -2.05
CA MET A 11 3.23 -1.28 -0.84
C MET A 11 4.05 0.01 -0.79
N GLY A 12 3.42 1.16 -0.98
CA GLY A 12 4.11 2.44 -0.86
C GLY A 12 4.62 2.64 0.57
N LEU A 13 5.79 3.28 0.71
CA LEU A 13 6.33 3.57 2.04
C LEU A 13 5.78 4.89 2.57
N GLY A 14 5.28 4.88 3.79
CA GLY A 14 5.04 6.10 4.54
C GLY A 14 6.36 6.81 4.89
N VAL A 15 6.27 8.07 5.29
CA VAL A 15 7.47 8.88 5.61
C VAL A 15 8.33 8.22 6.69
N GLY A 16 7.71 7.65 7.73
CA GLY A 16 8.43 6.96 8.81
C GLY A 16 9.20 5.74 8.32
N GLU A 17 8.54 4.87 7.56
CA GLU A 17 9.11 3.63 7.01
C GLU A 17 10.24 3.93 6.02
N PHE A 18 10.07 4.98 5.20
CA PHE A 18 11.13 5.45 4.31
C PHE A 18 12.36 5.93 5.09
N LEU A 19 12.18 6.67 6.18
CA LEU A 19 13.30 7.11 7.03
C LEU A 19 14.02 5.91 7.68
N ASP A 20 13.27 4.90 8.10
CA ASP A 20 13.82 3.69 8.71
C ASP A 20 14.57 2.83 7.66
N PHE A 21 14.04 2.76 6.44
CA PHE A 21 14.72 2.14 5.29
C PHE A 21 16.05 2.82 4.98
N VAL A 22 16.08 4.16 4.91
CA VAL A 22 17.32 4.92 4.68
C VAL A 22 18.32 4.71 5.83
N GLN A 23 17.86 4.69 7.08
CA GLN A 23 18.71 4.36 8.23
C GLN A 23 19.33 2.97 8.11
N GLY A 24 18.55 1.98 7.66
CA GLY A 24 19.02 0.62 7.40
C GLY A 24 20.16 0.58 6.37
N ILE A 25 20.02 1.33 5.27
CA ILE A 25 21.08 1.48 4.26
C ILE A 25 22.33 2.12 4.87
N LEU A 26 22.19 3.22 5.61
CA LEU A 26 23.32 3.94 6.20
C LEU A 26 24.11 3.06 7.17
N LYS A 27 23.42 2.27 8.00
CA LYS A 27 24.03 1.31 8.93
C LYS A 27 24.75 0.19 8.19
N LYS A 28 24.13 -0.38 7.15
CA LYS A 28 24.72 -1.46 6.35
C LYS A 28 25.98 -1.01 5.60
N ASP A 29 25.94 0.19 5.02
CA ASP A 29 27.06 0.76 4.27
C ASP A 29 28.15 1.36 5.19
N LYS A 30 27.92 1.43 6.51
CA LYS A 30 28.81 2.08 7.50
C LYS A 30 29.21 3.51 7.09
N ARG A 31 28.31 4.25 6.43
CA ARG A 31 28.61 5.60 5.94
C ARG A 31 28.73 6.57 7.12
N LYS A 32 29.89 7.21 7.26
CA LYS A 32 30.03 8.35 8.18
C LYS A 32 29.05 9.44 7.76
N ASN A 33 28.12 9.76 8.65
CA ASN A 33 27.12 10.79 8.43
C ASN A 33 27.00 11.66 9.70
N LYS A 34 26.40 12.84 9.56
CA LYS A 34 26.16 13.78 10.66
C LYS A 34 24.75 13.62 11.25
N LEU A 35 24.03 12.55 10.92
CA LEU A 35 22.66 12.34 11.35
C LEU A 35 22.66 11.77 12.76
N LYS A 36 21.71 12.21 13.58
CA LYS A 36 21.52 11.66 14.91
C LYS A 36 21.07 10.20 14.77
N ASN A 37 21.82 9.28 15.37
CA ASN A 37 21.56 7.82 15.34
C ASN A 37 21.46 7.23 13.93
N ASP A 38 22.18 7.80 12.95
CA ASP A 38 22.11 7.41 11.52
C ASP A 38 20.71 7.51 10.90
N ARG A 39 19.77 8.21 11.55
CA ARG A 39 18.38 8.34 11.09
C ARG A 39 18.14 9.73 10.50
N PRO A 40 17.68 9.85 9.24
CA PRO A 40 17.32 11.14 8.70
C PRO A 40 16.06 11.70 9.39
N SER A 41 15.93 13.02 9.39
CA SER A 41 14.77 13.73 9.97
C SER A 41 13.67 13.94 8.93
N TYR A 42 12.49 14.36 9.39
CA TYR A 42 11.40 14.81 8.49
C TYR A 42 11.84 15.97 7.59
N THR A 43 12.63 16.92 8.11
CA THR A 43 13.20 17.99 7.29
C THR A 43 14.11 17.45 6.18
N TRP A 44 14.91 16.42 6.48
CA TRP A 44 15.72 15.76 5.47
C TRP A 44 14.85 15.10 4.40
N TYR A 45 13.75 14.45 4.80
CA TYR A 45 12.78 13.84 3.87
C TYR A 45 12.20 14.87 2.89
N TYR A 46 11.67 15.99 3.38
CA TYR A 46 11.10 17.01 2.47
C TYR A 46 12.15 17.59 1.52
N ASN A 47 13.37 17.81 2.01
CA ASN A 47 14.47 18.25 1.16
C ASN A 47 14.94 17.17 0.16
N PHE A 48 14.79 15.89 0.50
CA PHE A 48 15.05 14.78 -0.41
C PHE A 48 13.99 14.75 -1.53
N MET A 49 12.70 14.86 -1.18
CA MET A 49 11.61 14.91 -2.15
C MET A 49 11.76 16.10 -3.09
N ALA A 50 12.06 17.29 -2.57
CA ALA A 50 12.25 18.49 -3.38
C ALA A 50 13.43 18.37 -4.38
N ARG A 51 14.53 17.72 -3.97
CA ARG A 51 15.72 17.52 -4.82
C ARG A 51 15.53 16.43 -5.87
N ASN A 52 14.64 15.48 -5.62
CA ASN A 52 14.42 14.31 -6.47
C ASN A 52 13.00 14.30 -7.07
N SER A 53 12.36 15.46 -7.21
CA SER A 53 11.00 15.60 -7.71
C SER A 53 10.79 15.06 -9.14
N TYR A 54 11.88 14.92 -9.91
CA TYR A 54 11.89 14.27 -11.22
C TYR A 54 11.85 12.73 -11.17
N LEU A 55 12.05 12.13 -9.99
CA LEU A 55 12.04 10.68 -9.76
C LEU A 55 10.95 10.22 -8.81
N VAL A 56 10.61 11.03 -7.81
CA VAL A 56 9.69 10.66 -6.72
C VAL A 56 8.65 11.74 -6.45
N GLU A 57 7.44 11.30 -6.12
CA GLU A 57 6.32 12.14 -5.71
C GLU A 57 5.56 11.54 -4.51
N ILE A 58 4.67 12.33 -3.92
CA ILE A 58 3.77 11.86 -2.86
C ILE A 58 2.49 11.36 -3.52
N LEU A 59 2.20 10.08 -3.34
CA LEU A 59 0.97 9.44 -3.79
C LEU A 59 -0.03 9.35 -2.63
N LYS A 60 -1.31 9.47 -2.97
CA LYS A 60 -2.42 9.20 -2.06
C LYS A 60 -2.89 7.78 -2.28
N GLU A 61 -2.61 6.88 -1.35
CA GLU A 61 -3.18 5.55 -1.34
C GLU A 61 -4.64 5.61 -0.91
N SER A 62 -5.52 4.98 -1.68
CA SER A 62 -6.89 4.75 -1.24
C SER A 62 -6.91 3.73 -0.09
N SER A 63 -7.90 3.87 0.79
CA SER A 63 -8.15 2.88 1.86
C SER A 63 -8.27 1.46 1.31
N LEU A 64 -8.82 1.33 0.10
CA LEU A 64 -9.09 0.08 -0.57
C LEU A 64 -7.82 -0.61 -1.07
N GLU A 65 -6.89 0.15 -1.66
CA GLU A 65 -5.56 -0.34 -2.04
C GLU A 65 -4.77 -0.81 -0.82
N ASN A 66 -4.81 -0.04 0.28
CA ASN A 66 -4.09 -0.38 1.51
C ASN A 66 -4.66 -1.64 2.18
N SER A 67 -5.98 -1.82 2.18
CA SER A 67 -6.60 -3.06 2.66
C SER A 67 -6.18 -4.26 1.82
N ARG A 68 -6.26 -4.14 0.48
CA ARG A 68 -5.87 -5.21 -0.45
C ARG A 68 -4.41 -5.64 -0.31
N ALA A 69 -3.50 -4.70 -0.06
CA ALA A 69 -2.08 -5.00 0.12
C ALA A 69 -1.76 -5.79 1.39
N LYS A 70 -2.68 -5.80 2.37
CA LYS A 70 -2.50 -6.51 3.65
C LYS A 70 -3.09 -7.92 3.65
N GLU A 71 -3.95 -8.24 2.69
CA GLU A 71 -4.60 -9.54 2.60
C GLU A 71 -3.55 -10.64 2.32
N THR A 72 -3.62 -11.72 3.09
CA THR A 72 -2.78 -12.91 2.92
C THR A 72 -3.43 -13.93 1.99
N ILE A 73 -2.63 -14.85 1.44
CA ILE A 73 -3.16 -15.97 0.62
C ILE A 73 -4.10 -16.83 1.46
N GLU A 74 -3.76 -17.04 2.74
CA GLU A 74 -4.56 -17.85 3.65
C GLU A 74 -5.93 -17.22 3.98
N GLU A 75 -5.99 -15.87 4.07
CA GLU A 75 -7.24 -15.14 4.23
C GLU A 75 -8.08 -15.21 2.94
N LEU A 76 -7.43 -15.07 1.79
CA LEU A 76 -8.08 -15.17 0.48
C LEU A 76 -8.69 -16.56 0.25
N ASP A 77 -7.91 -17.62 0.46
CA ASP A 77 -8.36 -19.01 0.29
C ASP A 77 -9.52 -19.33 1.23
N ARG A 78 -9.45 -18.86 2.48
CA ARG A 78 -10.53 -19.01 3.46
C ARG A 78 -11.78 -18.28 3.03
N TRP A 79 -11.65 -17.07 2.50
CA TRP A 79 -12.78 -16.30 1.98
C TRP A 79 -13.48 -17.06 0.85
N PHE A 80 -12.72 -17.56 -0.14
CA PHE A 80 -13.29 -18.33 -1.24
C PHE A 80 -13.93 -19.65 -0.78
N ALA A 81 -13.32 -20.34 0.18
CA ALA A 81 -13.90 -21.57 0.74
C ALA A 81 -15.23 -21.32 1.45
N ASN A 82 -15.30 -20.25 2.26
CA ASN A 82 -16.53 -19.85 2.93
C ASN A 82 -17.60 -19.39 1.94
N TYR A 83 -17.22 -18.63 0.92
CA TYR A 83 -18.12 -18.20 -0.13
C TYR A 83 -18.70 -19.39 -0.91
N TYR A 84 -17.84 -20.33 -1.30
CA TYR A 84 -18.27 -21.57 -1.97
C TYR A 84 -19.28 -22.34 -1.11
N LYS A 85 -18.99 -22.50 0.20
CA LYS A 85 -19.91 -23.15 1.14
C LYS A 85 -21.26 -22.43 1.21
N PHE A 86 -21.26 -21.12 1.36
CA PHE A 86 -22.48 -20.30 1.41
C PHE A 86 -23.34 -20.43 0.14
N VAL A 87 -22.72 -20.30 -1.04
CA VAL A 87 -23.40 -20.44 -2.34
C VAL A 87 -23.92 -21.86 -2.54
N SER A 88 -23.19 -22.87 -2.05
CA SER A 88 -23.62 -24.28 -2.07
C SER A 88 -24.84 -24.53 -1.18
N GLU A 89 -24.84 -24.02 0.06
CA GLU A 89 -25.95 -24.13 1.00
C GLU A 89 -27.24 -23.48 0.48
N LEU A 90 -27.12 -22.40 -0.29
CA LEU A 90 -28.24 -21.74 -0.96
C LEU A 90 -28.64 -22.41 -2.30
N HIS A 91 -27.95 -23.47 -2.70
CA HIS A 91 -28.15 -24.18 -3.98
C HIS A 91 -28.09 -23.24 -5.20
N LEU A 92 -27.09 -22.35 -5.22
CA LEU A 92 -26.93 -21.30 -6.24
C LEU A 92 -25.81 -21.57 -7.27
N LEU A 93 -24.93 -22.56 -7.06
CA LEU A 93 -23.75 -22.81 -7.91
C LEU A 93 -24.08 -22.94 -9.41
N ASP A 94 -25.17 -23.62 -9.76
CA ASP A 94 -25.55 -23.91 -11.15
C ASP A 94 -26.78 -23.11 -11.63
N LYS A 95 -27.08 -21.98 -10.97
CA LYS A 95 -28.27 -21.16 -11.25
C LYS A 95 -27.90 -19.71 -11.57
N PRO A 96 -27.18 -19.46 -12.69
CA PRO A 96 -26.73 -18.11 -13.05
C PRO A 96 -27.90 -17.14 -13.26
N ASN A 97 -29.07 -17.64 -13.65
CA ASN A 97 -30.32 -16.88 -13.78
C ASN A 97 -30.92 -16.39 -12.44
N ARG A 98 -30.36 -16.82 -11.30
CA ARG A 98 -30.76 -16.37 -9.95
C ARG A 98 -29.70 -15.49 -9.30
N VAL A 99 -28.61 -15.19 -10.01
CA VAL A 99 -27.58 -14.26 -9.56
C VAL A 99 -28.00 -12.86 -10.00
N TYR A 100 -28.57 -12.10 -9.07
CA TYR A 100 -28.91 -10.70 -9.29
C TYR A 100 -27.70 -9.84 -8.92
N ASN A 101 -27.28 -8.96 -9.82
CA ASN A 101 -26.27 -7.96 -9.45
C ASN A 101 -26.94 -6.88 -8.60
N ALA A 102 -26.54 -6.78 -7.33
CA ALA A 102 -26.79 -5.62 -6.50
C ALA A 102 -25.53 -4.76 -6.54
N ASP A 103 -25.45 -3.88 -7.53
CA ASP A 103 -24.47 -2.79 -7.53
C ASP A 103 -24.77 -1.90 -6.32
N GLU A 104 -23.85 -1.90 -5.36
CA GLU A 104 -23.86 -0.91 -4.29
C GLU A 104 -22.86 0.20 -4.64
N SER A 105 -23.39 1.40 -4.84
CA SER A 105 -22.59 2.61 -5.00
C SER A 105 -22.20 3.18 -3.63
N GLY A 106 -21.01 2.84 -3.15
CA GLY A 106 -20.45 3.38 -1.92
C GLY A 106 -19.90 4.80 -2.12
N PHE A 107 -20.55 5.80 -1.52
CA PHE A 107 -20.04 7.18 -1.48
C PHE A 107 -19.19 7.39 -0.22
N SER A 108 -17.87 7.45 -0.39
CA SER A 108 -16.97 7.83 0.72
C SER A 108 -16.98 9.35 0.88
N MET A 109 -17.69 9.86 1.88
CA MET A 109 -17.77 11.30 2.11
C MET A 109 -16.48 11.87 2.70
N GLU A 110 -15.68 11.06 3.40
CA GLU A 110 -14.35 11.44 3.89
C GLU A 110 -13.51 10.17 4.17
N SER A 111 -12.66 9.77 3.23
CA SER A 111 -11.52 8.89 3.55
C SER A 111 -10.24 9.70 3.44
N LYS A 112 -9.56 9.90 4.57
CA LYS A 112 -8.20 10.47 4.55
C LYS A 112 -7.27 9.44 3.94
N ALA A 113 -6.99 9.61 2.65
CA ALA A 113 -6.00 8.81 1.94
C ALA A 113 -4.63 8.91 2.63
N ALA A 114 -3.98 7.77 2.84
CA ALA A 114 -2.61 7.74 3.36
C ALA A 114 -1.66 8.31 2.31
N SER A 115 -0.63 9.05 2.75
CA SER A 115 0.38 9.62 1.86
C SER A 115 1.64 8.77 1.87
N VAL A 116 2.01 8.24 0.71
CA VAL A 116 3.19 7.38 0.53
C VAL A 116 4.14 7.96 -0.51
N ILE A 117 5.42 7.59 -0.45
CA ILE A 117 6.40 7.93 -1.48
C ILE A 117 6.30 6.97 -2.66
N GLY A 118 6.21 7.51 -3.87
CA GLY A 118 6.12 6.73 -5.11
C GLY A 118 6.90 7.36 -6.26
N PRO A 119 6.97 6.69 -7.42
CA PRO A 119 7.60 7.23 -8.62
C PRO A 119 6.77 8.37 -9.21
N THR A 120 7.43 9.37 -9.80
CA THR A 120 6.75 10.42 -10.59
C THR A 120 5.98 9.78 -11.76
N LYS A 121 4.77 10.26 -12.04
CA LYS A 121 3.92 9.83 -13.18
C LYS A 121 4.56 10.12 -14.54
#